data_AF-A0A1M5WQY1-F1
#
_entry.id   AF-A0A1M5WQY1-F1
#
_cell.length_a   1.000
_cell.length_b   1.000
_cell.length_c   1.000
_cell.angle_alpha   90.00
_cell.angle_beta   90.00
_cell.angle_gamma   90.00
#
_symmetry.space_group_name_H-M   'P 1'
#
loop_
_entity.id
_entity.type
_entity.pdbx_description
1 polymer ?
#
loop_
_entity_poly.entity_id
_entity_poly.type
_entity_poly.pdbx_seq_one_letter_code
_entity_poly.pdbx_strand_id
1 'polypeptide(L)'
;MSNKEAYYFSHDSNARQDDKIVALRMKHGWEGYGVYWALVEKLRESSGYMSICDYNIIAYDLRTDAALIKSIIENFRLFSFTEIENLGKCFYSESLKNRMEKKSSKARESANKRWGREKEMQTQCERIPNAMRNDAIKEKKSIVYNITTNSINNLYNYSFVKINDFHELYKNFEFERKYLFLAYKFWEIWNKENPNQKTLTDAKISKWYEAIRLIVEVDKQKPDKLLGIYCYFLKCTSKESGFDDFWFKTVKSVSAFRKKDKDEVYYLDKIISQVNDKIAKDQDFSRLVQDTIKKFNK
;
A
#
# COMPACT_ATOMS: atom_id res chain seq x y z
N MET A 1 30.65 -3.74 14.33
CA MET A 1 30.16 -4.45 13.13
C MET A 1 28.68 -4.72 13.34
N SER A 2 27.78 -4.09 12.57
CA SER A 2 26.34 -4.33 12.73
C SER A 2 26.01 -5.76 12.27
N ASN A 3 25.22 -6.49 13.05
CA ASN A 3 24.65 -7.75 12.61
C ASN A 3 23.83 -7.50 11.33
N LYS A 4 24.34 -7.95 10.19
CA LYS A 4 23.54 -8.06 8.96
C LYS A 4 22.48 -9.12 9.23
N GLU A 5 21.22 -8.71 9.36
CA GLU A 5 20.10 -9.65 9.35
C GLU A 5 20.07 -10.35 7.99
N ALA A 6 20.61 -11.56 7.92
CA ALA A 6 20.54 -12.38 6.71
C ALA A 6 19.11 -12.90 6.56
N TYR A 7 18.29 -12.23 5.75
CA TYR A 7 16.95 -12.68 5.43
C TYR A 7 17.03 -13.92 4.53
N TYR A 8 16.91 -15.11 5.12
CA TYR A 8 16.94 -16.39 4.40
C TYR A 8 15.86 -16.45 3.30
N PHE A 9 16.31 -16.69 2.07
CA PHE A 9 15.48 -16.93 0.90
C PHE A 9 15.61 -18.39 0.47
N SER A 10 14.53 -19.16 0.62
CA SER A 10 14.53 -20.56 0.19
C SER A 10 14.49 -20.63 -1.33
N HIS A 11 15.55 -21.18 -1.93
CA HIS A 11 15.60 -21.57 -3.32
C HIS A 11 15.89 -23.08 -3.47
N ASP A 12 15.62 -23.61 -4.66
CA ASP A 12 15.91 -25.00 -4.96
C ASP A 12 17.44 -25.20 -5.01
N SER A 13 17.95 -26.19 -4.27
CA SER A 13 19.40 -26.43 -4.12
C SER A 13 20.10 -26.69 -5.46
N ASN A 14 19.36 -27.17 -6.46
CA ASN A 14 19.84 -27.46 -7.81
C ASN A 14 19.28 -26.49 -8.87
N ALA A 15 18.87 -25.28 -8.51
CA ALA A 15 18.27 -24.32 -9.46
C ALA A 15 19.12 -24.09 -10.72
N ARG A 16 20.45 -24.19 -10.64
CA ARG A 16 21.37 -24.08 -11.78
C ARG A 16 21.24 -25.20 -12.84
N GLN A 17 20.60 -26.31 -12.49
CA GLN A 17 20.39 -27.50 -13.33
C GLN A 17 18.98 -27.55 -13.93
N ASP A 18 18.09 -26.60 -13.61
CA ASP A 18 16.77 -26.52 -14.24
C ASP A 18 16.91 -26.23 -15.74
N ASP A 19 16.23 -26.98 -16.60
CA ASP A 19 16.34 -26.86 -18.06
C ASP A 19 16.06 -25.44 -18.57
N LYS A 20 15.17 -24.68 -17.91
CA LYS A 20 14.88 -23.28 -18.25
C LYS A 20 16.05 -22.37 -17.92
N ILE A 21 16.71 -22.64 -16.80
CA ILE A 21 17.92 -21.93 -16.36
C ILE A 21 19.12 -22.29 -17.23
N VAL A 22 19.23 -23.56 -17.65
CA VAL A 22 20.24 -24.00 -18.63
C VAL A 22 20.02 -23.28 -19.95
N ALA A 23 18.79 -23.23 -20.48
CA ALA A 23 18.47 -22.51 -21.70
C ALA A 23 18.80 -21.01 -21.61
N LEU A 24 18.51 -20.38 -20.46
CA LEU A 24 18.89 -18.99 -20.19
C LEU A 24 20.41 -18.80 -20.20
N ARG A 25 21.17 -19.70 -19.57
CA ARG A 25 22.63 -19.65 -19.54
C ARG A 25 23.26 -19.93 -20.90
N MET A 26 22.64 -20.77 -21.73
CA MET A 26 23.11 -21.01 -23.10
C MET A 26 23.05 -19.75 -23.96
N LYS A 27 22.04 -18.90 -23.75
CA LYS A 27 21.86 -17.67 -24.53
C LYS A 27 22.56 -16.45 -23.93
N HIS A 28 22.48 -16.27 -22.62
CA HIS A 28 22.89 -15.04 -21.91
C HIS A 28 23.99 -15.27 -20.88
N GLY A 29 24.57 -16.48 -20.84
CA GLY A 29 25.66 -16.82 -19.92
C GLY A 29 25.29 -16.66 -18.45
N TRP A 30 26.31 -16.42 -17.63
CA TRP A 30 26.16 -16.18 -16.19
C TRP A 30 25.56 -14.81 -15.88
N GLU A 31 25.69 -13.84 -16.79
CA GLU A 31 25.04 -12.54 -16.66
C GLU A 31 23.51 -12.73 -16.61
N GLY A 32 22.94 -13.48 -17.56
CA GLY A 32 21.51 -13.76 -17.55
C GLY A 32 21.05 -14.49 -16.28
N TYR A 33 21.90 -15.35 -15.71
CA TYR A 33 21.60 -16.05 -14.45
C TYR A 33 21.57 -15.09 -13.26
N GLY A 34 22.52 -14.17 -13.18
CA GLY A 34 22.54 -13.11 -12.17
C GLY A 34 21.32 -12.21 -12.27
N VAL A 35 20.99 -11.77 -13.50
CA VAL A 35 19.81 -10.94 -13.76
C VAL A 35 18.51 -11.67 -13.41
N TYR A 36 18.40 -12.96 -13.73
CA TYR A 36 17.26 -13.77 -13.28
C TYR A 36 17.10 -13.74 -11.75
N TRP A 37 18.19 -13.92 -10.99
CA TRP A 37 18.12 -13.86 -9.53
C TRP A 37 17.76 -12.47 -9.01
N ALA A 38 18.31 -11.41 -9.60
CA ALA A 38 17.95 -10.04 -9.26
C ALA A 38 16.45 -9.76 -9.53
N LEU A 39 15.88 -10.32 -10.62
CA LEU A 39 14.44 -10.25 -10.89
C LEU A 39 13.63 -11.00 -9.84
N VAL A 40 14.06 -12.20 -9.42
CA VAL A 40 13.37 -12.97 -8.37
C VAL A 40 13.42 -12.23 -7.02
N GLU A 41 14.53 -11.60 -6.68
CA GLU A 41 14.67 -10.76 -5.49
C GLU A 41 13.73 -9.55 -5.55
N LYS A 42 13.74 -8.83 -6.67
CA LYS A 42 12.80 -7.73 -6.93
C LYS A 42 11.34 -8.17 -6.78
N LEU A 43 10.97 -9.32 -7.34
CA LEU A 43 9.62 -9.87 -7.20
C LEU A 43 9.31 -10.25 -5.75
N ARG A 44 10.27 -10.81 -5.01
CA ARG A 44 10.08 -11.17 -3.60
C ARG A 44 9.79 -9.94 -2.74
N GLU A 45 10.45 -8.84 -3.05
CA GLU A 45 10.24 -7.54 -2.41
C GLU A 45 8.93 -6.87 -2.86
N SER A 46 8.46 -7.20 -4.05
CA SER A 46 7.25 -6.64 -4.64
C SER A 46 5.97 -7.26 -4.08
N SER A 47 4.95 -6.43 -3.95
CA SER A 47 3.63 -6.84 -3.47
C SER A 47 3.00 -7.88 -4.41
N GLY A 48 2.41 -8.94 -3.86
CA GLY A 48 1.80 -10.00 -4.68
C GLY A 48 2.80 -10.83 -5.50
N TYR A 49 4.11 -10.64 -5.25
CA TYR A 49 5.21 -11.31 -5.95
C TYR A 49 5.24 -11.07 -7.46
N MET A 50 4.78 -9.89 -7.87
CA MET A 50 4.61 -9.47 -9.26
C MET A 50 5.23 -8.10 -9.51
N SER A 51 5.60 -7.82 -10.75
CA SER A 51 6.13 -6.52 -11.19
C SER A 51 5.51 -6.11 -12.52
N ILE A 52 5.37 -4.79 -12.73
CA ILE A 52 4.91 -4.22 -14.00
C ILE A 52 5.94 -4.57 -15.08
N CYS A 53 5.45 -4.94 -16.26
CA CYS A 53 6.27 -5.36 -17.38
C CYS A 53 6.83 -4.16 -18.17
N ASP A 54 7.59 -3.29 -17.50
CA ASP A 54 8.33 -2.19 -18.10
C ASP A 54 9.83 -2.51 -18.14
N TYR A 55 10.30 -2.94 -19.30
CA TYR A 55 11.68 -3.38 -19.49
C TYR A 55 12.70 -2.26 -19.29
N ASN A 56 12.35 -1.01 -19.62
CA ASN A 56 13.27 0.12 -19.52
C ASN A 56 13.50 0.51 -18.06
N ILE A 57 12.43 0.52 -17.26
CA ILE A 57 12.54 0.81 -15.82
C ILE A 57 13.36 -0.28 -15.13
N ILE A 58 13.10 -1.55 -15.44
CA ILE A 58 13.83 -2.68 -14.84
C ILE A 58 15.31 -2.66 -15.27
N ALA A 59 15.59 -2.36 -16.54
CA ALA A 59 16.95 -2.24 -17.06
C ALA A 59 17.73 -1.12 -16.38
N TYR A 60 17.09 0.04 -16.18
CA TYR A 60 17.68 1.15 -15.45
C TYR A 60 18.01 0.76 -14.00
N ASP A 61 17.07 0.10 -13.31
CA ASP A 61 17.23 -0.36 -11.92
C ASP A 61 18.39 -1.36 -11.77
N LEU A 62 18.42 -2.38 -12.63
CA LEU A 62 19.41 -3.46 -12.60
C LEU A 62 20.72 -3.11 -13.32
N ARG A 63 20.85 -1.87 -13.83
CA ARG A 63 22.03 -1.39 -14.59
C ARG A 63 22.44 -2.33 -15.70
N THR A 64 21.47 -2.75 -16.50
CA THR A 64 21.65 -3.69 -17.61
C THR A 64 20.84 -3.25 -18.84
N ASP A 65 20.85 -4.06 -19.89
CA ASP A 65 20.18 -3.75 -21.16
C ASP A 65 18.70 -4.18 -21.18
N ALA A 66 17.84 -3.34 -21.75
CA ALA A 66 16.40 -3.60 -21.81
C ALA A 66 16.04 -4.80 -22.71
N ALA A 67 16.81 -5.08 -23.76
CA ALA A 67 16.61 -6.26 -24.59
C ALA A 67 17.02 -7.54 -23.86
N LEU A 68 18.06 -7.50 -23.02
CA LEU A 68 18.41 -8.60 -22.13
C LEU A 68 17.26 -8.88 -21.13
N ILE A 69 16.76 -7.85 -20.44
CA ILE A 69 15.61 -7.97 -19.51
C ILE A 69 14.41 -8.59 -20.23
N LYS A 70 14.02 -8.03 -21.38
CA LYS A 70 12.90 -8.55 -22.17
C LYS A 70 13.11 -10.02 -22.52
N SER A 71 14.31 -10.39 -22.99
CA SER A 71 14.58 -11.78 -23.34
C SER A 71 14.51 -12.71 -22.14
N ILE A 72 14.97 -12.30 -20.96
CA ILE A 72 14.92 -13.14 -19.75
C ILE A 72 13.47 -13.35 -19.31
N ILE A 73 12.67 -12.28 -19.33
CA ILE A 73 11.27 -12.31 -18.89
C ILE A 73 10.39 -13.14 -19.84
N GLU A 74 10.57 -13.01 -21.16
CA GLU A 74 9.65 -13.60 -22.14
C GLU A 74 10.08 -14.99 -22.68
N ASN A 75 11.37 -15.28 -22.82
CA ASN A 75 11.81 -16.37 -23.71
C ASN A 75 12.14 -17.71 -23.02
N PHE A 76 12.25 -17.75 -21.69
CA PHE A 76 12.73 -18.95 -20.98
C PHE A 76 11.68 -19.61 -20.10
N ARG A 77 10.41 -19.15 -20.17
CA ARG A 77 9.30 -19.72 -19.37
C ARG A 77 9.57 -19.74 -17.86
N LEU A 78 10.39 -18.77 -17.41
CA LEU A 78 10.76 -18.55 -16.01
C LEU A 78 9.72 -17.71 -15.26
N PHE A 79 8.95 -16.92 -16.01
CA PHE A 79 7.92 -16.03 -15.49
C PHE A 79 6.58 -16.28 -16.21
N SER A 80 5.50 -16.00 -15.48
CA SER A 80 4.12 -15.98 -15.94
C SER A 80 3.66 -14.53 -16.05
N PHE A 81 2.67 -14.25 -16.90
CA PHE A 81 2.10 -12.92 -17.07
C PHE A 81 0.68 -12.84 -16.55
N THR A 82 0.29 -11.66 -16.12
CA THR A 82 -1.09 -11.32 -15.78
C THR A 82 -1.37 -9.89 -16.19
N GLU A 83 -2.62 -9.54 -16.40
CA GLU A 83 -3.05 -8.18 -16.67
C GLU A 83 -3.91 -7.70 -15.52
N ILE A 84 -3.54 -6.55 -14.95
CA ILE A 84 -4.24 -5.97 -13.81
C ILE A 84 -4.90 -4.69 -14.30
N GLU A 85 -6.23 -4.65 -14.15
CA GLU A 85 -7.01 -3.46 -14.40
C GLU A 85 -6.38 -2.27 -13.63
N ASN A 86 -5.93 -1.25 -14.36
CA ASN A 86 -5.18 -0.06 -13.89
C ASN A 86 -3.65 -0.15 -13.73
N LEU A 87 -3.02 -1.33 -13.72
CA LEU A 87 -1.53 -1.46 -13.71
C LEU A 87 -0.96 -1.93 -15.05
N GLY A 88 -1.78 -2.55 -15.90
CA GLY A 88 -1.36 -3.11 -17.18
C GLY A 88 -0.72 -4.49 -17.05
N LYS A 89 0.12 -4.84 -18.03
CA LYS A 89 0.82 -6.13 -18.10
C LYS A 89 1.83 -6.24 -16.96
N CYS A 90 1.67 -7.27 -16.14
CA CYS A 90 2.59 -7.63 -15.05
C CYS A 90 3.16 -9.02 -15.28
N PHE A 91 4.32 -9.30 -14.70
CA PHE A 91 4.93 -10.63 -14.67
C PHE A 91 5.24 -11.07 -13.24
N TYR A 92 5.28 -12.38 -13.02
CA TYR A 92 5.56 -12.98 -11.71
C TYR A 92 6.20 -14.37 -11.86
N SER A 93 6.76 -14.90 -10.78
CA SER A 93 7.33 -16.25 -10.74
C SER A 93 6.42 -17.19 -9.95
N GLU A 94 5.90 -18.23 -10.63
CA GLU A 94 5.02 -19.23 -10.00
C GLU A 94 5.74 -19.97 -8.86
N SER A 95 7.02 -20.30 -9.04
CA SER A 95 7.82 -21.00 -8.03
C SER A 95 8.05 -20.13 -6.80
N LEU A 96 8.33 -18.84 -6.98
CA LEU A 96 8.45 -17.86 -5.90
C LEU A 96 7.13 -17.75 -5.13
N LYS A 97 6.02 -17.51 -5.83
CA LYS A 97 4.69 -17.31 -5.24
C LYS A 97 4.27 -18.51 -4.40
N ASN A 98 4.41 -19.72 -4.96
CA ASN A 98 4.13 -20.97 -4.26
C ASN A 98 4.94 -21.14 -2.96
N ARG A 99 6.23 -20.79 -2.98
CA ARG A 99 7.09 -20.86 -1.78
C ARG A 99 6.66 -19.85 -0.72
N MET A 100 6.32 -18.63 -1.14
CA MET A 100 5.93 -17.58 -0.21
C MET A 100 4.57 -17.83 0.44
N GLU A 101 3.59 -18.31 -0.32
CA GLU A 101 2.26 -18.67 0.20
C GLU A 101 2.35 -19.81 1.22
N LYS A 102 3.14 -20.86 0.93
CA LYS A 102 3.41 -21.97 1.87
C LYS A 102 4.11 -21.51 3.16
N LYS A 103 4.97 -20.48 3.10
CA LYS A 103 5.62 -19.91 4.29
C LYS A 103 4.61 -19.11 5.12
N SER A 104 3.75 -18.33 4.47
CA SER A 104 2.70 -17.56 5.13
C SER A 104 1.66 -18.45 5.81
N SER A 105 1.26 -19.57 5.19
CA SER A 105 0.30 -20.50 5.79
C SER A 105 0.86 -21.15 7.05
N LYS A 106 2.10 -21.64 7.00
CA LYS A 106 2.79 -22.23 8.16
C LYS A 106 2.97 -21.23 9.29
N ALA A 107 3.33 -19.98 8.99
CA ALA A 107 3.44 -18.93 10.00
C ALA A 107 2.09 -18.67 10.70
N ARG A 108 1.00 -18.64 9.93
CA ARG A 108 -0.36 -18.48 10.46
C ARG A 108 -0.78 -19.66 11.33
N GLU A 109 -0.49 -20.88 10.91
CA GLU A 109 -0.77 -22.10 11.69
C GLU A 109 0.03 -22.14 13.00
N SER A 110 1.31 -21.79 12.97
CA SER A 110 2.15 -21.69 14.17
C SER A 110 1.65 -20.63 15.15
N ALA A 111 1.23 -19.46 14.66
CA ALA A 111 0.65 -18.41 15.49
C ALA A 111 -0.68 -18.86 16.12
N ASN A 112 -1.56 -19.49 15.34
CA ASN A 112 -2.83 -20.03 15.82
C ASN A 112 -2.63 -21.13 16.87
N LYS A 113 -1.65 -22.03 16.68
CA LYS A 113 -1.29 -23.05 17.68
C LYS A 113 -0.78 -22.43 18.98
N ARG A 114 -0.03 -21.32 18.90
CA ARG A 114 0.49 -20.60 20.08
C ARG A 114 -0.64 -19.93 20.87
N TRP A 115 -1.54 -19.22 20.19
CA TRP A 115 -2.69 -18.57 20.83
C TRP A 115 -3.76 -19.57 21.32
N GLY A 116 -3.88 -20.73 20.68
CA GLY A 116 -4.76 -21.81 21.14
C GLY A 116 -4.33 -22.37 22.50
N ARG A 117 -3.02 -22.60 22.70
CA ARG A 117 -2.46 -23.09 23.97
C ARG A 117 -2.58 -22.09 25.13
N GLU A 118 -2.55 -20.80 24.83
CA GLU A 118 -2.69 -19.73 25.84
C GLU A 118 -4.11 -19.67 26.43
N LYS A 119 -5.13 -20.06 25.64
CA LYS A 119 -6.51 -20.22 26.13
C LYS A 119 -6.69 -21.45 27.02
N GLU A 120 -5.97 -22.54 26.78
CA GLU A 120 -6.04 -23.76 27.60
C GLU A 120 -5.37 -23.60 28.98
N MET A 121 -4.33 -22.77 29.08
CA MET A 121 -3.66 -22.47 30.36
C MET A 121 -4.42 -21.49 31.27
N GLN A 122 -5.37 -20.70 30.76
CA GLN A 122 -6.12 -19.71 31.57
C GLN A 122 -7.22 -20.34 32.45
N THR A 123 -7.55 -21.61 32.26
CA THR A 123 -8.58 -22.31 33.06
C THR A 123 -8.08 -22.93 34.37
N GLN A 124 -6.78 -22.84 34.68
CA GLN A 124 -6.22 -23.32 35.96
C GLN A 124 -5.41 -22.24 36.68
N CYS A 125 -6.08 -21.24 37.22
CA CYS A 125 -5.59 -20.47 38.37
C CYS A 125 -6.80 -19.94 39.12
N GLU A 126 -7.20 -20.65 40.17
CA GLU A 126 -8.15 -20.14 41.16
C GLU A 126 -7.59 -18.87 41.81
N ARG A 127 -8.44 -17.84 41.88
CA ARG A 127 -8.12 -16.54 42.49
C ARG A 127 -7.86 -16.70 43.99
N ILE A 128 -6.71 -16.22 44.46
CA ILE A 128 -6.55 -15.75 45.84
C ILE A 128 -6.37 -14.22 45.79
N PRO A 129 -7.28 -13.43 46.38
CA PRO A 129 -7.13 -11.98 46.44
C PRO A 129 -6.40 -11.59 47.73
N ASN A 130 -5.19 -11.04 47.59
CA ASN A 130 -4.63 -9.93 48.38
C ASN A 130 -3.09 -9.94 48.30
N ALA A 131 -2.49 -8.86 47.81
CA ALA A 131 -1.48 -8.07 48.53
C ALA A 131 -0.74 -7.09 47.59
N MET A 132 -0.73 -5.83 48.03
CA MET A 132 0.29 -4.79 47.79
C MET A 132 0.44 -4.15 46.40
N ARG A 133 -0.13 -2.94 46.32
CA ARG A 133 0.50 -1.76 45.71
C ARG A 133 1.93 -1.58 46.25
N ASN A 134 2.91 -1.38 45.37
CA ASN A 134 3.70 -0.14 45.29
C ASN A 134 4.65 -0.18 44.06
N ASP A 135 4.52 0.85 43.25
CA ASP A 135 5.56 1.61 42.57
C ASP A 135 6.70 0.86 41.86
N ALA A 136 6.46 0.61 40.57
CA ALA A 136 7.49 0.81 39.54
C ALA A 136 6.78 1.17 38.22
N ILE A 137 6.65 2.47 37.95
CA ILE A 137 6.41 2.96 36.58
C ILE A 137 7.68 2.61 35.81
N LYS A 138 7.70 1.41 35.23
CA LYS A 138 8.72 1.00 34.28
C LYS A 138 8.39 1.72 32.99
N GLU A 139 9.06 2.84 32.76
CA GLU A 139 9.07 3.56 31.48
C GLU A 139 9.05 2.54 30.34
N LYS A 140 8.01 2.60 29.51
CA LYS A 140 8.00 1.96 28.20
C LYS A 140 9.09 2.66 27.40
N LYS A 141 10.32 2.11 27.45
CA LYS A 141 11.36 2.45 26.48
C LYS A 141 10.80 2.17 25.10
N SER A 142 10.47 3.26 24.41
CA SER A 142 10.17 3.31 22.99
C SER A 142 11.35 2.65 22.27
N ILE A 143 11.11 1.46 21.72
CA ILE A 143 12.03 0.87 20.76
C ILE A 143 11.85 1.69 19.49
N VAL A 144 12.71 2.70 19.33
CA VAL A 144 12.90 3.40 18.06
C VAL A 144 13.44 2.37 17.08
N TYR A 145 12.59 1.91 16.16
CA TYR A 145 13.05 1.12 15.03
C TYR A 145 13.76 2.07 14.07
N ASN A 146 15.05 1.86 13.82
CA ASN A 146 15.73 2.51 12.72
C ASN A 146 15.16 1.96 11.41
N ILE A 147 14.25 2.71 10.79
CA ILE A 147 13.59 2.33 9.53
C ILE A 147 14.58 2.52 8.37
N THR A 148 15.11 1.43 7.83
CA THR A 148 15.79 1.38 6.53
C THR A 148 14.78 1.50 5.38
N THR A 149 15.22 2.00 4.22
CA THR A 149 14.43 2.13 2.96
C THR A 149 13.66 0.84 2.58
N ASN A 150 14.27 -0.33 2.80
CA ASN A 150 13.63 -1.65 2.59
C ASN A 150 12.36 -1.89 3.42
N SER A 151 12.20 -1.21 4.56
CA SER A 151 11.02 -1.33 5.43
C SER A 151 9.83 -0.52 4.90
N ILE A 152 10.08 0.60 4.21
CA ILE A 152 9.03 1.52 3.71
C ILE A 152 8.30 0.94 2.49
N ASN A 153 9.03 0.27 1.59
CA ASN A 153 8.42 -0.50 0.49
C ASN A 153 7.52 -1.64 1.00
N ASN A 154 7.82 -2.17 2.19
CA ASN A 154 6.94 -3.12 2.86
C ASN A 154 5.68 -2.43 3.42
N LEU A 155 5.82 -1.22 4.02
CA LEU A 155 4.70 -0.41 4.54
C LEU A 155 3.68 -0.03 3.46
N TYR A 156 4.10 0.19 2.22
CA TYR A 156 3.20 0.46 1.09
C TYR A 156 2.09 -0.59 0.91
N ASN A 157 2.34 -1.82 1.37
CA ASN A 157 1.40 -2.94 1.28
C ASN A 157 0.54 -3.14 2.54
N TYR A 158 0.78 -2.36 3.59
CA TYR A 158 -0.04 -2.38 4.80
C TYR A 158 -1.35 -1.67 4.56
N SER A 159 -2.34 -1.99 5.39
CA SER A 159 -3.56 -1.20 5.53
C SER A 159 -3.24 0.03 6.37
N PHE A 160 -3.85 1.18 6.06
CA PHE A 160 -3.75 2.39 6.87
C PHE A 160 -4.11 2.15 8.35
N VAL A 161 -5.02 1.21 8.63
CA VAL A 161 -5.37 0.80 10.01
C VAL A 161 -4.17 0.29 10.81
N LYS A 162 -3.17 -0.28 10.14
CA LYS A 162 -1.98 -0.85 10.77
C LYS A 162 -0.86 0.18 10.97
N ILE A 163 -1.07 1.43 10.55
CA ILE A 163 -0.09 2.50 10.70
C ILE A 163 -0.26 3.16 12.06
N ASN A 164 0.76 3.00 12.91
CA ASN A 164 0.78 3.60 14.24
C ASN A 164 1.25 5.07 14.21
N ASP A 165 2.15 5.41 13.29
CA ASP A 165 2.67 6.77 13.12
C ASP A 165 2.64 7.16 11.63
N PHE A 166 1.66 7.99 11.27
CA PHE A 166 1.56 8.51 9.90
C PHE A 166 2.66 9.54 9.60
N HIS A 167 3.16 10.27 10.59
CA HIS A 167 4.19 11.28 10.38
C HIS A 167 5.52 10.65 9.97
N GLU A 168 5.89 9.54 10.61
CA GLU A 168 7.07 8.76 10.24
C GLU A 168 6.95 8.16 8.84
N LEU A 169 5.79 7.57 8.51
CA LEU A 169 5.49 7.08 7.16
C LEU A 169 5.62 8.21 6.14
N TYR A 170 5.00 9.37 6.40
CA TYR A 170 5.01 10.52 5.51
C TYR A 170 6.42 11.05 5.27
N LYS A 171 7.24 11.20 6.33
CA LYS A 171 8.61 11.72 6.23
C LYS A 171 9.50 10.82 5.39
N ASN A 172 9.35 9.50 5.54
CA ASN A 172 10.22 8.52 4.91
C ASN A 172 9.64 7.94 3.60
N PHE A 173 8.49 8.44 3.13
CA PHE A 173 7.87 7.94 1.91
C PHE A 173 8.69 8.32 0.66
N GLU A 174 8.99 7.33 -0.17
CA GLU A 174 9.87 7.49 -1.35
C GLU A 174 9.17 8.18 -2.53
N PHE A 175 7.84 8.03 -2.64
CA PHE A 175 7.05 8.62 -3.72
C PHE A 175 6.44 9.98 -3.35
N GLU A 176 5.66 10.56 -4.26
CA GLU A 176 5.00 11.86 -4.06
C GLU A 176 4.13 11.87 -2.79
N ARG A 177 4.65 12.53 -1.75
CA ARG A 177 4.06 12.59 -0.40
C ARG A 177 2.70 13.27 -0.40
N LYS A 178 2.45 14.19 -1.31
CA LYS A 178 1.14 14.87 -1.47
C LYS A 178 0.02 13.87 -1.74
N TYR A 179 0.28 12.83 -2.54
CA TYR A 179 -0.73 11.82 -2.86
C TYR A 179 -1.00 10.90 -1.67
N LEU A 180 0.07 10.52 -0.94
CA LEU A 180 -0.06 9.76 0.30
C LEU A 180 -0.90 10.53 1.34
N PHE A 181 -0.65 11.83 1.49
CA PHE A 181 -1.40 12.67 2.41
C PHE A 181 -2.90 12.71 2.07
N LEU A 182 -3.25 12.97 0.81
CA LEU A 182 -4.64 12.97 0.36
C LEU A 182 -5.31 11.61 0.58
N ALA A 183 -4.63 10.53 0.19
CA ALA A 183 -5.10 9.16 0.38
C ALA A 183 -5.42 8.88 1.85
N TYR A 184 -4.49 9.21 2.76
CA TYR A 184 -4.68 9.05 4.19
C TYR A 184 -5.81 9.91 4.73
N LYS A 185 -5.90 11.19 4.33
CA LYS A 185 -6.94 12.11 4.82
C LYS A 185 -8.35 11.69 4.44
N PHE A 186 -8.54 11.23 3.21
CA PHE A 186 -9.81 10.67 2.79
C PHE A 186 -10.14 9.36 3.52
N TRP A 187 -9.19 8.44 3.63
CA TRP A 187 -9.40 7.21 4.39
C TRP A 187 -9.75 7.50 5.86
N GLU A 188 -9.04 8.42 6.51
CA GLU A 188 -9.19 8.78 7.92
C GLU A 188 -10.63 9.23 8.23
N ILE A 189 -11.21 10.10 7.39
CA ILE A 189 -12.57 10.61 7.61
C ILE A 189 -13.63 9.52 7.43
N TRP A 190 -13.50 8.66 6.41
CA TRP A 190 -14.45 7.56 6.20
C TRP A 190 -14.32 6.49 7.28
N ASN A 191 -13.10 6.19 7.71
CA ASN A 191 -12.84 5.19 8.74
C ASN A 191 -13.35 5.64 10.11
N LYS A 192 -13.28 6.94 10.44
CA LYS A 192 -13.92 7.48 11.66
C LYS A 192 -15.44 7.34 11.63
N GLU A 193 -16.06 7.57 10.48
CA GLU A 193 -17.53 7.46 10.33
C GLU A 193 -18.01 5.99 10.28
N ASN A 194 -17.24 5.09 9.68
CA ASN A 194 -17.63 3.69 9.44
C ASN A 194 -16.49 2.69 9.72
N PRO A 195 -15.99 2.56 10.96
CA PRO A 195 -14.75 1.84 11.28
C PRO A 195 -14.77 0.34 10.96
N ASN A 196 -15.95 -0.27 10.91
CA ASN A 196 -16.10 -1.71 10.67
C ASN A 196 -16.25 -2.07 9.18
N GLN A 197 -16.26 -1.08 8.28
CA GLN A 197 -16.45 -1.35 6.86
C GLN A 197 -15.21 -2.02 6.26
N LYS A 198 -15.39 -3.16 5.57
CA LYS A 198 -14.30 -3.96 4.99
C LYS A 198 -13.34 -3.18 4.08
N THR A 199 -13.86 -2.26 3.28
CA THR A 199 -13.06 -1.40 2.38
C THR A 199 -12.13 -0.44 3.13
N LEU A 200 -12.46 -0.09 4.36
CA LEU A 200 -11.70 0.82 5.22
C LEU A 200 -10.77 0.04 6.14
N THR A 201 -11.17 -1.16 6.59
CA THR A 201 -10.33 -2.03 7.40
C THR A 201 -9.18 -2.68 6.61
N ASP A 202 -9.42 -3.02 5.34
CA ASP A 202 -8.40 -3.50 4.38
C ASP A 202 -7.92 -2.40 3.42
N ALA A 203 -7.92 -1.14 3.88
CA ALA A 203 -7.50 0.02 3.10
C ALA A 203 -5.97 0.04 2.87
N LYS A 204 -5.51 -0.78 1.92
CA LYS A 204 -4.10 -0.84 1.53
C LYS A 204 -3.60 0.51 1.04
N ILE A 205 -2.48 0.96 1.61
CA ILE A 205 -1.85 2.25 1.27
C ILE A 205 -1.63 2.35 -0.23
N SER A 206 -1.09 1.28 -0.84
CA SER A 206 -0.89 1.22 -2.28
C SER A 206 -2.12 1.48 -3.11
N LYS A 207 -3.25 0.84 -2.79
CA LYS A 207 -4.49 1.02 -3.54
C LYS A 207 -5.03 2.45 -3.46
N TRP A 208 -4.95 3.05 -2.28
CA TRP A 208 -5.45 4.42 -2.06
C TRP A 208 -4.50 5.47 -2.65
N TYR A 209 -3.19 5.24 -2.54
CA TYR A 209 -2.16 6.05 -3.15
C TYR A 209 -2.31 6.07 -4.68
N GLU A 210 -2.39 4.90 -5.32
CA GLU A 210 -2.55 4.79 -6.77
C GLU A 210 -3.87 5.44 -7.24
N ALA A 211 -4.95 5.30 -6.48
CA ALA A 211 -6.21 5.95 -6.84
C ALA A 211 -6.08 7.48 -6.87
N ILE A 212 -5.36 8.09 -5.92
CA ILE A 212 -5.06 9.53 -5.97
C ILE A 212 -4.12 9.86 -7.14
N ARG A 213 -3.07 9.06 -7.35
CA ARG A 213 -2.12 9.24 -8.44
C ARG A 213 -2.82 9.25 -9.80
N LEU A 214 -3.71 8.29 -10.05
CA LEU A 214 -4.49 8.21 -11.28
C LEU A 214 -5.37 9.46 -11.48
N ILE A 215 -6.05 9.94 -10.43
CA ILE A 215 -6.86 11.16 -10.52
C ILE A 215 -6.01 12.39 -10.90
N VAL A 216 -4.82 12.51 -10.33
CA VAL A 216 -3.96 13.68 -10.54
C VAL A 216 -3.17 13.59 -11.84
N GLU A 217 -2.49 12.47 -12.08
CA GLU A 217 -1.55 12.30 -13.20
C GLU A 217 -2.23 11.88 -14.49
N VAL A 218 -3.23 10.99 -14.42
CA VAL A 218 -3.92 10.45 -15.60
C VAL A 218 -5.13 11.30 -15.94
N ASP A 219 -6.01 11.53 -14.96
CA ASP A 219 -7.24 12.30 -15.16
C ASP A 219 -6.98 13.83 -15.12
N LYS A 220 -5.71 14.25 -14.94
CA LYS A 220 -5.21 15.63 -14.96
C LYS A 220 -5.92 16.58 -13.98
N GLN A 221 -6.45 16.04 -12.87
CA GLN A 221 -7.12 16.86 -11.86
C GLN A 221 -6.10 17.51 -10.92
N LYS A 222 -6.38 18.76 -10.53
CA LYS A 222 -5.54 19.48 -9.57
C LYS A 222 -5.78 18.95 -8.15
N PRO A 223 -4.72 18.72 -7.34
CA PRO A 223 -4.86 18.37 -5.92
C PRO A 223 -5.74 19.35 -5.14
N ASP A 224 -5.75 20.63 -5.52
CA ASP A 224 -6.61 21.67 -4.94
C ASP A 224 -8.10 21.32 -4.96
N LYS A 225 -8.57 20.67 -6.05
CA LYS A 225 -9.96 20.23 -6.15
C LYS A 225 -10.26 19.13 -5.15
N LEU A 226 -9.33 18.18 -5.00
CA LEU A 226 -9.45 17.10 -4.00
C LEU A 226 -9.44 17.66 -2.57
N LEU A 227 -8.67 18.70 -2.29
CA LEU A 227 -8.70 19.40 -1.01
C LEU A 227 -10.04 20.11 -0.76
N GLY A 228 -10.62 20.73 -1.80
CA GLY A 228 -11.97 21.28 -1.72
C GLY A 228 -13.01 20.22 -1.33
N ILE A 229 -12.97 19.05 -1.97
CA ILE A 229 -13.82 17.90 -1.64
C ILE A 229 -13.58 17.42 -0.21
N TYR A 230 -12.31 17.30 0.20
CA TYR A 230 -11.95 16.91 1.56
C TYR A 230 -12.54 17.86 2.61
N CYS A 231 -12.39 19.18 2.42
CA CYS A 231 -12.99 20.19 3.29
C CYS A 231 -14.52 20.08 3.33
N TYR A 232 -15.16 19.85 2.18
CA TYR A 232 -16.61 19.68 2.11
C TYR A 232 -17.06 18.43 2.88
N PHE A 233 -16.37 17.30 2.72
CA PHE A 233 -16.69 16.06 3.44
C PHE A 233 -16.45 16.17 4.96
N LEU A 234 -15.46 16.95 5.41
CA LEU A 234 -15.31 17.27 6.83
C LEU A 234 -16.58 17.94 7.38
N LYS A 235 -17.14 18.90 6.63
CA LYS A 235 -18.39 19.58 7.02
C LYS A 235 -19.57 18.63 7.07
N CYS A 236 -19.65 17.67 6.15
CA CYS A 236 -20.63 16.58 6.20
C CYS A 236 -20.48 15.72 7.47
N THR A 237 -19.25 15.38 7.89
CA THR A 237 -19.03 14.58 9.11
C THR A 237 -19.48 15.31 10.37
N SER A 238 -19.37 16.64 10.39
CA SER A 238 -19.86 17.49 11.49
C SER A 238 -21.36 17.75 11.44
N LYS A 239 -22.08 17.23 10.44
CA LYS A 239 -23.52 17.47 10.20
C LYS A 239 -23.88 18.96 10.15
N GLU A 240 -22.97 19.78 9.62
CA GLU A 240 -23.17 21.22 9.50
C GLU A 240 -24.28 21.52 8.49
N SER A 241 -25.17 22.46 8.82
CA SER A 241 -26.30 22.81 7.96
C SER A 241 -25.81 23.39 6.63
N GLY A 242 -26.51 23.04 5.54
CA GLY A 242 -26.16 23.50 4.20
C GLY A 242 -24.99 22.75 3.55
N PHE A 243 -24.61 21.59 4.07
CA PHE A 243 -23.70 20.62 3.44
C PHE A 243 -24.42 19.28 3.24
N ASP A 244 -24.77 18.98 2.00
CA ASP A 244 -25.37 17.70 1.61
C ASP A 244 -24.32 16.56 1.65
N ASP A 245 -24.62 15.51 2.42
CA ASP A 245 -23.73 14.38 2.66
C ASP A 245 -23.92 13.19 1.70
N PHE A 246 -24.79 13.33 0.68
CA PHE A 246 -25.08 12.30 -0.30
C PHE A 246 -23.82 11.67 -0.89
N TRP A 247 -22.92 12.50 -1.43
CA TRP A 247 -21.69 11.99 -2.04
C TRP A 247 -20.74 11.40 -1.01
N PHE A 248 -20.59 12.01 0.17
CA PHE A 248 -19.75 11.47 1.23
C PHE A 248 -20.17 10.06 1.65
N LYS A 249 -21.49 9.80 1.73
CA LYS A 249 -22.06 8.47 2.00
C LYS A 249 -21.94 7.52 0.80
N THR A 250 -21.96 8.04 -0.42
CA THR A 250 -21.94 7.25 -1.65
C THR A 250 -20.53 6.77 -2.02
N VAL A 251 -19.57 7.69 -2.07
CA VAL A 251 -18.20 7.41 -2.52
C VAL A 251 -17.29 7.05 -1.35
N LYS A 252 -17.48 5.87 -0.74
CA LYS A 252 -16.70 5.41 0.44
C LYS A 252 -15.24 5.00 0.15
N SER A 253 -14.65 5.56 -0.90
CA SER A 253 -13.26 5.38 -1.33
C SER A 253 -12.92 6.39 -2.41
N VAL A 254 -11.67 6.87 -2.43
CA VAL A 254 -11.15 7.74 -3.48
C VAL A 254 -11.21 7.10 -4.88
N SER A 255 -11.14 5.76 -4.98
CA SER A 255 -11.29 5.05 -6.25
C SER A 255 -12.68 5.26 -6.87
N ALA A 256 -13.71 5.49 -6.03
CA ALA A 256 -15.07 5.71 -6.50
C ALA A 256 -15.26 7.07 -7.20
N PHE A 257 -14.33 8.02 -7.03
CA PHE A 257 -14.34 9.27 -7.78
C PHE A 257 -14.24 9.05 -9.30
N ARG A 258 -13.52 8.00 -9.72
CA ARG A 258 -13.34 7.63 -11.13
C ARG A 258 -14.48 6.77 -11.69
N LYS A 259 -15.53 6.49 -10.90
CA LYS A 259 -16.73 5.81 -11.42
C LYS A 259 -17.54 6.79 -12.25
N LYS A 260 -18.21 6.26 -13.27
CA LYS A 260 -19.19 6.98 -14.07
C LYS A 260 -20.59 6.56 -13.68
N ASP A 261 -21.54 7.47 -13.87
CA ASP A 261 -22.96 7.15 -13.79
C ASP A 261 -23.49 6.61 -15.13
N LYS A 262 -24.83 6.51 -15.24
CA LYS A 262 -25.51 6.06 -16.47
C LYS A 262 -25.33 7.03 -17.64
N ASP A 263 -25.01 8.28 -17.36
CA ASP A 263 -24.82 9.35 -18.35
C ASP A 263 -23.34 9.49 -18.74
N GLU A 264 -22.50 8.53 -18.35
CA GLU A 264 -21.06 8.51 -18.59
C GLU A 264 -20.27 9.66 -17.93
N VAL A 265 -20.87 10.35 -16.95
CA VAL A 265 -20.24 11.45 -16.21
C VAL A 265 -19.52 10.91 -14.98
N TYR A 266 -18.26 11.31 -14.78
CA TYR A 266 -17.52 10.91 -13.59
C TYR A 266 -18.14 11.48 -12.32
N TYR A 267 -18.19 10.65 -11.28
CA TYR A 267 -18.64 11.06 -9.95
C TYR A 267 -17.81 12.24 -9.44
N LEU A 268 -16.50 12.23 -9.73
CA LEU A 268 -15.60 13.32 -9.39
C LEU A 268 -16.09 14.68 -9.91
N ASP A 269 -16.54 14.74 -11.17
CA ASP A 269 -16.97 16.00 -11.79
C ASP A 269 -18.24 16.54 -11.13
N LYS A 270 -19.19 15.66 -10.79
CA LYS A 270 -20.40 16.05 -10.05
C LYS A 270 -20.09 16.57 -8.66
N ILE A 271 -19.20 15.89 -7.95
CA ILE A 271 -18.76 16.31 -6.61
C ILE A 271 -18.05 17.66 -6.69
N ILE A 272 -17.14 17.85 -7.67
CA ILE A 272 -16.45 19.12 -7.90
C ILE A 272 -17.44 20.24 -8.17
N SER A 273 -18.46 20.00 -9.02
CA SER A 273 -19.49 21.01 -9.30
C SER A 273 -20.19 21.46 -8.03
N GLN A 274 -20.66 20.51 -7.21
CA GLN A 274 -21.33 20.81 -5.94
C GLN A 274 -20.43 21.56 -4.95
N VAL A 275 -19.16 21.16 -4.86
CA VAL A 275 -18.18 21.83 -4.00
C VAL A 275 -17.90 23.26 -4.48
N ASN A 276 -17.74 23.47 -5.79
CA ASN A 276 -17.54 24.79 -6.37
C ASN A 276 -18.75 25.70 -6.15
N ASP A 277 -19.97 25.18 -6.31
CA ASP A 277 -21.20 25.91 -6.03
C ASP A 277 -21.27 26.34 -4.57
N LYS A 278 -20.82 25.48 -3.64
CA LYS A 278 -20.73 25.82 -2.22
C LYS A 278 -19.67 26.88 -1.96
N ILE A 279 -18.48 26.76 -2.55
CA ILE A 279 -17.40 27.76 -2.45
C ILE A 279 -17.85 29.13 -2.94
N ALA A 280 -18.66 29.18 -4.00
CA ALA A 280 -19.18 30.44 -4.55
C ALA A 280 -20.21 31.13 -3.62
N LYS A 281 -20.99 30.35 -2.87
CA LYS A 281 -22.09 30.84 -2.02
C LYS A 281 -21.69 31.08 -0.57
N ASP A 282 -20.65 30.40 -0.08
CA ASP A 282 -20.25 30.38 1.32
C ASP A 282 -18.81 30.90 1.48
N GLN A 283 -18.68 32.15 1.91
CA GLN A 283 -17.39 32.85 2.00
C GLN A 283 -16.47 32.23 3.06
N ASP A 284 -17.01 31.74 4.17
CA ASP A 284 -16.21 31.13 5.23
C ASP A 284 -15.70 29.75 4.80
N PHE A 285 -16.53 28.97 4.10
CA PHE A 285 -16.10 27.73 3.48
C PHE A 285 -15.03 27.98 2.40
N SER A 286 -15.20 29.01 1.57
CA SER A 286 -14.19 29.40 0.57
C SER A 286 -12.83 29.72 1.21
N ARG A 287 -12.82 30.52 2.29
CA ARG A 287 -11.60 30.84 3.06
C ARG A 287 -10.95 29.58 3.64
N LEU A 288 -11.74 28.68 4.23
CA LEU A 288 -11.26 27.41 4.77
C LEU A 288 -10.56 26.56 3.70
N VAL A 289 -11.14 26.44 2.51
CA VAL A 289 -10.53 25.72 1.39
C VAL A 289 -9.21 26.36 0.96
N GLN A 290 -9.18 27.69 0.80
CA GLN A 290 -7.98 28.42 0.40
C GLN A 290 -6.84 28.28 1.43
N ASP A 291 -7.15 28.38 2.72
CA ASP A 291 -6.15 28.21 3.77
C ASP A 291 -5.63 26.77 3.85
N THR A 292 -6.49 25.79 3.57
CA THR A 292 -6.10 24.38 3.50
C THR A 292 -5.16 24.13 2.31
N ILE A 293 -5.47 24.69 1.13
CA ILE A 293 -4.60 24.62 -0.05
C ILE A 293 -3.24 25.29 0.22
N LYS A 294 -3.23 26.46 0.86
CA LYS A 294 -1.98 27.14 1.24
C LYS A 294 -1.13 26.29 2.20
N LYS A 295 -1.74 25.66 3.20
CA LYS A 295 -1.03 24.77 4.14
C LYS A 295 -0.50 23.52 3.46
N PHE A 296 -1.23 22.96 2.50
CA PHE A 296 -0.82 21.77 1.75
C PHE A 296 0.35 22.03 0.80
N ASN A 297 0.48 23.25 0.30
CA ASN A 297 1.54 23.64 -0.62
C ASN A 297 2.81 24.16 0.07
N LYS A 298 2.78 24.37 1.39
CA LYS A 298 3.97 24.67 2.22
C LYS A 298 4.64 23.38 2.68
#